data_AF-A0A6N2ZVF0-F1
#
_entry.id   AF-A0A6N2ZVF0-F1
#
_cell.length_a   1.000
_cell.length_b   1.000
_cell.length_c   1.000
_cell.angle_alpha   90.00
_cell.angle_beta   90.00
_cell.angle_gamma   90.00
#
_symmetry.space_group_name_H-M   'P 1'
#
loop_
_entity.id
_entity.type
_entity.pdbx_description
1 polymer ?
#
loop_
_entity_poly.entity_id
_entity_poly.type
_entity_poly.pdbx_seq_one_letter_code
_entity_poly.pdbx_strand_id
1 'polypeptide(L)'
;MKQRTFPILAVLLLAAALSGCQSTAAGDSAGLSIHFIDPGQTSSALLLCGGQAMLIDGGSAERGSQVAGYLSQQGITYLDYVVCTSADETHIGGLSGPLYTCAVGQVLSPVEDAGSPVFADFRRYTEAQGLSPAVPEAGSVFPLGDAQVTVVETDAAAQTLSLQVDYGDTSLQFTSDLEDAVAAVASEAEGELPLGALVAGSDGTQFFLLDPVQTAP
;
A
#
# COMPACT_ATOMS: atom_id res chain seq x y z
N MET A 1 61.14 45.38 -15.04
CA MET A 1 61.56 44.29 -14.14
C MET A 1 60.55 43.16 -14.23
N LYS A 2 61.01 42.03 -14.80
CA LYS A 2 60.60 40.62 -14.70
C LYS A 2 59.14 40.26 -14.38
N GLN A 3 58.50 39.72 -15.41
CA GLN A 3 57.43 38.72 -15.33
C GLN A 3 57.86 37.53 -14.45
N ARG A 4 56.91 36.98 -13.69
CA ARG A 4 57.05 35.69 -13.01
C ARG A 4 55.87 34.80 -13.37
N THR A 5 56.04 34.03 -14.42
CA THR A 5 55.27 32.82 -14.71
C THR A 5 55.69 31.73 -13.72
N PHE A 6 54.74 31.11 -13.03
CA PHE A 6 54.95 29.83 -12.35
C PHE A 6 54.27 28.71 -13.16
N PRO A 7 54.99 27.64 -13.53
CA PRO A 7 54.46 26.55 -14.33
C PRO A 7 53.96 25.38 -13.44
N ILE A 8 52.95 24.69 -13.97
CA ILE A 8 52.67 23.24 -13.84
C ILE A 8 52.36 22.70 -12.44
N LEU A 9 51.12 22.28 -12.21
CA LEU A 9 50.84 20.84 -12.07
C LEU A 9 49.38 20.54 -12.44
N ALA A 10 49.23 19.78 -13.52
CA ALA A 10 47.98 19.17 -13.95
C ALA A 10 47.50 18.19 -12.88
N VAL A 11 46.29 18.41 -12.35
CA VAL A 11 45.50 17.35 -11.71
C VAL A 11 44.39 17.00 -12.70
N LEU A 12 44.68 16.02 -13.56
CA LEU A 12 43.69 15.35 -14.39
C LEU A 12 43.04 14.23 -13.55
N LEU A 13 41.71 14.09 -13.73
CA LEU A 13 40.90 12.88 -13.52
C LEU A 13 40.65 12.43 -12.08
N LEU A 14 39.42 12.62 -11.61
CA LEU A 14 38.40 11.54 -11.58
C LEU A 14 37.30 11.89 -10.56
N ALA A 15 36.21 12.50 -11.04
CA ALA A 15 34.91 12.35 -10.40
C ALA A 15 33.87 12.42 -11.52
N ALA A 16 33.78 11.30 -12.24
CA ALA A 16 32.67 11.02 -13.11
C ALA A 16 31.36 11.09 -12.31
N ALA A 17 30.36 11.73 -12.92
CA ALA A 17 28.94 11.50 -12.69
C ALA A 17 28.45 11.53 -11.22
N LEU A 18 28.24 12.73 -10.69
CA LEU A 18 27.13 12.99 -9.78
C LEU A 18 25.91 13.42 -10.62
N SER A 19 25.54 12.62 -11.62
CA SER A 19 24.15 12.60 -12.07
C SER A 19 23.40 11.87 -10.99
N GLY A 20 22.37 12.54 -10.45
CA GLY A 20 21.72 12.21 -9.20
C GLY A 20 21.44 10.71 -9.01
N CYS A 21 21.60 10.26 -7.77
CA CYS A 21 20.84 9.13 -7.26
C CYS A 21 19.36 9.41 -7.52
N GLN A 22 18.83 8.89 -8.63
CA GLN A 22 17.41 8.63 -8.72
C GLN A 22 17.17 7.45 -7.79
N SER A 23 16.66 7.75 -6.59
CA SER A 23 15.88 6.76 -5.85
C SER A 23 14.67 6.43 -6.71
N THR A 24 14.79 5.43 -7.57
CA THR A 24 13.64 4.68 -8.06
C THR A 24 13.29 3.66 -6.98
N ALA A 25 12.55 4.11 -5.97
CA ALA A 25 11.88 3.29 -4.99
C ALA A 25 10.42 3.76 -4.94
N ALA A 26 9.50 2.79 -4.88
CA ALA A 26 8.09 2.84 -5.28
C ALA A 26 7.89 2.87 -6.81
N GLY A 27 7.14 1.89 -7.31
CA GLY A 27 6.99 1.57 -8.73
C GLY A 27 6.55 2.76 -9.58
N ASP A 28 7.36 3.07 -10.57
CA ASP A 28 7.06 3.97 -11.70
C ASP A 28 6.11 3.23 -12.68
N SER A 29 5.04 2.63 -12.13
CA SER A 29 4.01 1.98 -12.93
C SER A 29 3.16 3.07 -13.53
N ALA A 30 3.15 3.16 -14.86
CA ALA A 30 2.18 3.96 -15.61
C ALA A 30 0.80 3.29 -15.46
N GLY A 31 0.15 3.43 -14.30
CA GLY A 31 -1.05 2.66 -13.98
C GLY A 31 -1.43 2.62 -12.49
N LEU A 32 -2.65 2.15 -12.23
CA LEU A 32 -3.04 1.61 -10.93
C LEU A 32 -2.65 0.13 -10.88
N SER A 33 -1.96 -0.29 -9.82
CA SER A 33 -1.67 -1.69 -9.58
C SER A 33 -2.27 -2.14 -8.25
N ILE A 34 -2.91 -3.30 -8.23
CA ILE A 34 -3.59 -3.85 -7.04
C ILE A 34 -3.10 -5.27 -6.82
N HIS A 35 -2.51 -5.50 -5.65
CA HIS A 35 -1.93 -6.77 -5.25
C HIS A 35 -2.75 -7.33 -4.09
N PHE A 36 -3.53 -8.37 -4.33
CA PHE A 36 -4.24 -9.10 -3.28
C PHE A 36 -3.28 -10.09 -2.62
N ILE A 37 -2.98 -9.86 -1.35
CA ILE A 37 -2.07 -10.63 -0.53
C ILE A 37 -2.89 -11.69 0.20
N ASP A 38 -2.71 -12.95 -0.21
CA ASP A 38 -3.32 -14.14 0.40
C ASP A 38 -4.87 -14.17 0.35
N PRO A 39 -5.49 -14.23 -0.86
CA PRO A 39 -6.94 -14.11 -1.12
C PRO A 39 -7.82 -15.19 -0.48
N GLY A 40 -7.25 -16.23 0.15
CA GLY A 40 -8.03 -17.38 0.60
C GLY A 40 -8.68 -17.25 1.98
N GLN A 41 -8.15 -16.39 2.86
CA GLN A 41 -8.53 -16.37 4.28
C GLN A 41 -8.32 -14.98 4.93
N THR A 42 -8.90 -13.89 4.37
CA THR A 42 -8.79 -12.45 4.78
C THR A 42 -7.49 -11.76 4.33
N SER A 43 -7.62 -10.88 3.35
CA SER A 43 -6.61 -10.84 2.29
C SER A 43 -6.24 -9.42 1.90
N SER A 44 -5.39 -8.83 2.74
CA SER A 44 -4.79 -7.52 2.56
C SER A 44 -4.56 -7.15 1.08
N ALA A 45 -4.88 -5.92 0.70
CA ALA A 45 -4.62 -5.41 -0.64
C ALA A 45 -3.58 -4.29 -0.60
N LEU A 46 -2.53 -4.40 -1.40
CA LEU A 46 -1.58 -3.32 -1.66
C LEU A 46 -1.95 -2.66 -2.99
N LEU A 47 -2.25 -1.36 -2.95
CA LEU A 47 -2.50 -0.54 -4.13
C LEU A 47 -1.30 0.39 -4.37
N LEU A 48 -0.85 0.45 -5.62
CA LEU A 48 0.24 1.31 -6.08
C LEU A 48 -0.24 2.17 -7.25
N CYS A 49 -0.11 3.49 -7.17
CA CYS A 49 -0.48 4.37 -8.27
C CYS A 49 0.30 5.67 -8.21
N GLY A 50 0.86 6.11 -9.35
CA GLY A 50 1.57 7.40 -9.44
C GLY A 50 2.71 7.57 -8.42
N GLY A 51 3.40 6.49 -8.07
CA GLY A 51 4.46 6.47 -7.06
C GLY A 51 3.99 6.48 -5.60
N GLN A 52 2.67 6.48 -5.36
CA GLN A 52 2.08 6.35 -4.02
C GLN A 52 1.67 4.91 -3.72
N ALA A 53 1.63 4.57 -2.44
CA ALA A 53 1.28 3.23 -1.95
C ALA A 53 0.22 3.28 -0.85
N MET A 54 -0.82 2.46 -0.98
CA MET A 54 -1.86 2.26 0.02
C MET A 54 -1.98 0.79 0.39
N LEU A 55 -2.00 0.50 1.68
CA LEU A 55 -2.29 -0.83 2.20
C LEU A 55 -3.71 -0.86 2.78
N ILE A 56 -4.54 -1.79 2.33
CA ILE A 56 -5.86 -2.09 2.89
C ILE A 56 -5.75 -3.40 3.65
N ASP A 57 -6.06 -3.38 4.94
CA ASP A 57 -6.00 -4.50 5.89
C ASP A 57 -4.64 -5.21 5.97
N GLY A 58 -4.50 -6.08 6.96
CA GLY A 58 -3.29 -6.89 7.19
C GLY A 58 -3.57 -8.38 7.39
N GLY A 59 -4.83 -8.79 7.39
CA GLY A 59 -5.22 -10.14 7.80
C GLY A 59 -5.10 -10.34 9.32
N SER A 60 -5.07 -11.59 9.77
CA SER A 60 -4.84 -11.93 11.17
C SER A 60 -3.44 -11.55 11.66
N ALA A 61 -3.22 -11.49 12.98
CA ALA A 61 -1.93 -11.13 13.56
C ALA A 61 -0.77 -12.02 13.08
N GLU A 62 -1.02 -13.32 12.84
CA GLU A 62 0.01 -14.24 12.33
C GLU A 62 0.51 -13.86 10.92
N ARG A 63 -0.29 -13.12 10.16
CA ARG A 63 0.06 -12.67 8.80
C ARG A 63 0.89 -11.39 8.76
N GLY A 64 1.03 -10.67 9.87
CA GLY A 64 1.71 -9.37 9.87
C GLY A 64 3.15 -9.42 9.32
N SER A 65 3.89 -10.49 9.60
CA SER A 65 5.25 -10.68 9.05
C SER A 65 5.26 -11.01 7.57
N GLN A 66 4.25 -11.72 7.07
CA GLN A 66 4.07 -12.04 5.65
C GLN A 66 3.78 -10.77 4.85
N VAL A 67 2.82 -9.94 5.32
CA VAL A 67 2.49 -8.66 4.67
C VAL A 67 3.70 -7.72 4.69
N ALA A 68 4.36 -7.55 5.84
CA ALA A 68 5.55 -6.71 5.94
C ALA A 68 6.72 -7.21 5.06
N GLY A 69 6.92 -8.54 5.01
CA GLY A 69 7.90 -9.16 4.13
C GLY A 69 7.59 -8.90 2.65
N TYR A 70 6.32 -8.99 2.27
CA TYR A 70 5.88 -8.70 0.91
C TYR A 70 6.14 -7.24 0.53
N LEU A 71 5.77 -6.28 1.40
CA LEU A 71 6.07 -4.85 1.18
C LEU A 71 7.57 -4.62 0.99
N SER A 72 8.40 -5.26 1.82
CA SER A 72 9.85 -5.17 1.69
C SER A 72 10.36 -5.74 0.35
N GLN A 73 9.79 -6.84 -0.15
CA GLN A 73 10.15 -7.41 -1.46
C GLN A 73 9.78 -6.49 -2.62
N GLN A 74 8.67 -5.75 -2.49
CA GLN A 74 8.27 -4.71 -3.43
C GLN A 74 9.10 -3.41 -3.29
N GLY A 75 10.04 -3.34 -2.34
CA GLY A 75 10.83 -2.15 -2.06
C GLY A 75 10.05 -1.01 -1.40
N ILE A 76 8.88 -1.32 -0.82
CA ILE A 76 8.02 -0.34 -0.15
C ILE A 76 8.55 -0.10 1.26
N THR A 77 8.97 1.15 1.50
CA THR A 77 9.44 1.63 2.80
C THR A 77 8.56 2.75 3.37
N TYR A 78 7.65 3.28 2.55
CA TYR A 78 6.68 4.30 2.91
C TYR A 78 5.30 3.91 2.35
N LEU A 79 4.27 4.05 3.17
CA LEU A 79 2.87 3.91 2.78
C LEU A 79 2.19 5.27 2.95
N ASP A 80 1.63 5.81 1.88
CA ASP A 80 0.83 7.04 1.95
C ASP A 80 -0.40 6.84 2.85
N TYR A 81 -1.04 5.66 2.72
CA TYR A 81 -2.20 5.29 3.50
C TYR A 81 -2.12 3.85 4.00
N VAL A 82 -2.50 3.65 5.25
CA VAL A 82 -2.92 2.34 5.78
C VAL A 82 -4.39 2.45 6.13
N VAL A 83 -5.21 1.56 5.59
CA VAL A 83 -6.65 1.54 5.79
C VAL A 83 -7.06 0.23 6.43
N CYS A 84 -7.80 0.32 7.52
CA CYS A 84 -8.47 -0.80 8.17
C CYS A 84 -9.96 -0.77 7.77
N THR A 85 -10.43 -1.80 7.05
CA THR A 85 -11.84 -1.90 6.62
C THR A 85 -12.74 -2.47 7.73
N SER A 86 -12.17 -3.23 8.68
CA SER A 86 -12.88 -3.82 9.82
C SER A 86 -11.96 -3.89 11.03
N ALA A 87 -12.48 -3.48 12.19
CA ALA A 87 -11.74 -3.61 13.45
C ALA A 87 -11.68 -5.05 13.99
N ASP A 88 -12.27 -6.01 13.29
CA ASP A 88 -12.14 -7.44 13.58
C ASP A 88 -10.67 -7.90 13.45
N GLU A 89 -10.25 -8.78 14.35
CA GLU A 89 -8.86 -9.24 14.46
C GLU A 89 -8.34 -9.95 13.21
N THR A 90 -9.23 -10.51 12.40
CA THR A 90 -8.89 -11.17 11.13
C THR A 90 -8.58 -10.18 10.01
N HIS A 91 -8.85 -8.88 10.18
CA HIS A 91 -8.54 -7.85 9.18
C HIS A 91 -7.41 -6.93 9.67
N ILE A 92 -7.55 -6.42 10.89
CA ILE A 92 -6.65 -5.40 11.44
C ILE A 92 -5.35 -6.01 12.01
N GLY A 93 -5.36 -7.30 12.37
CA GLY A 93 -4.31 -7.89 13.19
C GLY A 93 -2.92 -7.85 12.58
N GLY A 94 -2.82 -8.11 11.28
CA GLY A 94 -1.53 -8.10 10.57
C GLY A 94 -0.97 -6.70 10.33
N LEU A 95 -1.77 -5.63 10.45
CA LEU A 95 -1.31 -4.25 10.16
C LEU A 95 -0.18 -3.78 11.08
N SER A 96 -0.04 -4.38 12.27
CA SER A 96 1.07 -4.11 13.18
C SER A 96 2.45 -4.38 12.55
N GLY A 97 2.56 -5.36 11.65
CA GLY A 97 3.81 -5.66 10.94
C GLY A 97 4.23 -4.51 10.01
N PRO A 98 3.41 -4.16 9.00
CA PRO A 98 3.64 -3.01 8.13
C PRO A 98 3.85 -1.69 8.88
N LEU A 99 3.07 -1.40 9.92
CA LEU A 99 3.24 -0.20 10.74
C LEU A 99 4.55 -0.18 11.55
N TYR A 100 5.20 -1.34 11.73
CA TYR A 100 6.52 -1.42 12.34
C TYR A 100 7.64 -1.25 11.30
N THR A 101 7.45 -1.73 10.07
CA THR A 101 8.51 -1.77 9.04
C THR A 101 8.50 -0.59 8.08
N CYS A 102 7.35 0.08 7.91
CA CYS A 102 7.17 1.18 6.97
C CYS A 102 6.85 2.48 7.71
N ALA A 103 7.38 3.60 7.21
CA ALA A 103 6.86 4.91 7.59
C ALA A 103 5.48 5.11 6.94
N VAL A 104 4.56 5.75 7.64
CA VAL A 104 3.17 5.93 7.18
C VAL A 104 2.78 7.41 7.16
N GLY A 105 2.02 7.80 6.15
CA GLY A 105 1.43 9.15 6.04
C GLY A 105 0.15 9.27 6.87
N GLN A 106 -0.85 8.45 6.55
CA GLN A 106 -2.14 8.43 7.24
C GLN A 106 -2.60 7.00 7.55
N VAL A 107 -3.29 6.87 8.67
CA VAL A 107 -3.92 5.62 9.11
C VAL A 107 -5.41 5.85 9.24
N LEU A 108 -6.22 5.14 8.46
CA LEU A 108 -7.68 5.24 8.47
C LEU A 108 -8.27 3.98 9.11
N SER A 109 -9.28 4.16 9.96
CA SER A 109 -9.97 3.07 10.66
C SER A 109 -11.43 3.44 10.91
N PRO A 110 -12.36 2.47 10.97
CA PRO A 110 -13.78 2.75 11.23
C PRO A 110 -14.06 3.30 12.63
N VAL A 111 -13.15 3.10 13.57
CA VAL A 111 -13.24 3.57 14.95
C VAL A 111 -11.89 4.06 15.42
N GLU A 112 -11.89 4.97 16.39
CA GLU A 112 -10.65 5.30 17.08
C GLU A 112 -10.23 4.18 18.02
N ASP A 113 -11.17 3.44 18.63
CA ASP A 113 -10.88 2.30 19.52
C ASP A 113 -11.94 1.21 19.47
N ALA A 114 -11.49 -0.04 19.31
CA ALA A 114 -12.34 -1.23 19.35
C ALA A 114 -12.24 -2.00 20.69
N GLY A 115 -11.32 -1.62 21.58
CA GLY A 115 -11.14 -2.26 22.89
C GLY A 115 -10.55 -3.67 22.87
N SER A 116 -10.16 -4.18 21.69
CA SER A 116 -9.49 -5.48 21.56
C SER A 116 -7.96 -5.35 21.75
N PRO A 117 -7.27 -6.41 22.22
CA PRO A 117 -5.81 -6.40 22.31
C PRO A 117 -5.13 -6.17 20.95
N VAL A 118 -5.72 -6.72 19.89
CA VAL A 118 -5.20 -6.59 18.52
C VAL A 118 -5.30 -5.15 18.01
N PHE A 119 -6.43 -4.47 18.28
CA PHE A 119 -6.57 -3.05 17.97
C PHE A 119 -5.61 -2.20 18.79
N ALA A 120 -5.38 -2.55 20.06
CA ALA A 120 -4.42 -1.84 20.91
C ALA A 120 -2.99 -1.92 20.35
N ASP A 121 -2.58 -3.05 19.77
CA ASP A 121 -1.28 -3.16 19.09
C ASP A 121 -1.22 -2.33 17.81
N PHE A 122 -2.27 -2.38 16.97
CA PHE A 122 -2.39 -1.52 15.79
C PHE A 122 -2.21 -0.04 16.16
N ARG A 123 -2.99 0.44 17.13
CA ARG A 123 -2.90 1.81 17.65
C ARG A 123 -1.49 2.11 18.17
N ARG A 124 -0.90 1.22 18.95
CA ARG A 124 0.43 1.41 19.52
C ARG A 124 1.49 1.64 18.44
N TYR A 125 1.45 0.89 17.34
CA TYR A 125 2.39 1.08 16.24
C TYR A 125 2.08 2.34 15.41
N THR A 126 0.82 2.71 15.25
CA THR A 126 0.44 4.02 14.68
C THR A 126 0.98 5.18 15.51
N GLU A 127 0.78 5.14 16.84
CA GLU A 127 1.23 6.18 17.77
C GLU A 127 2.77 6.25 17.89
N ALA A 128 3.46 5.12 17.75
CA ALA A 128 4.93 5.09 17.71
C ALA A 128 5.51 5.91 16.54
N GLN A 129 4.71 6.16 15.49
CA GLN A 129 5.06 7.04 14.37
C GLN A 129 4.60 8.50 14.57
N GLY A 130 3.99 8.82 15.70
CA GLY A 130 3.42 10.15 15.97
C GLY A 130 2.07 10.40 15.29
N LEU A 131 1.38 9.33 14.87
CA LEU A 131 0.07 9.39 14.23
C LEU A 131 -1.04 8.90 15.19
N SER A 132 -2.29 9.03 14.75
CA SER A 132 -3.44 8.37 15.38
C SER A 132 -4.37 7.85 14.28
N PRO A 133 -5.09 6.74 14.49
CA PRO A 133 -6.09 6.28 13.53
C PRO A 133 -7.17 7.35 13.36
N ALA A 134 -7.38 7.80 12.14
CA ALA A 134 -8.43 8.76 11.80
C ALA A 134 -9.69 8.00 11.36
N VAL A 135 -10.85 8.42 11.85
CA VAL A 135 -12.15 7.95 11.39
C VAL A 135 -12.63 8.87 10.28
N PRO A 136 -12.59 8.43 9.00
CA PRO A 136 -13.02 9.30 7.91
C PRO A 136 -14.55 9.44 7.89
N GLU A 137 -15.03 10.56 7.36
CA GLU A 137 -16.46 10.74 7.11
C GLU A 137 -16.85 10.08 5.78
N ALA A 138 -18.02 9.42 5.74
CA ALA A 138 -18.57 8.92 4.49
C ALA A 138 -18.75 10.05 3.46
N GLY A 139 -18.35 9.80 2.22
CA GLY A 139 -18.25 10.78 1.14
C GLY A 139 -16.93 11.55 1.10
N SER A 140 -16.01 11.33 2.04
CA SER A 140 -14.65 11.90 1.96
C SER A 140 -13.92 11.35 0.75
N VAL A 141 -13.13 12.21 0.09
CA VAL A 141 -12.37 11.85 -1.11
C VAL A 141 -10.90 12.24 -0.93
N PHE A 142 -9.99 11.34 -1.29
CA PHE A 142 -8.55 11.57 -1.26
C PHE A 142 -7.84 10.90 -2.44
N PRO A 143 -6.67 11.40 -2.87
CA PRO A 143 -5.93 10.83 -3.99
C PRO A 143 -5.03 9.68 -3.57
N LEU A 144 -4.83 8.73 -4.49
CA LEU A 144 -3.73 7.78 -4.52
C LEU A 144 -3.08 7.84 -5.91
N GLY A 145 -2.04 8.65 -6.05
CA GLY A 145 -1.46 8.98 -7.35
C GLY A 145 -2.51 9.65 -8.24
N ASP A 146 -2.76 9.04 -9.39
CA ASP A 146 -3.78 9.47 -10.35
C ASP A 146 -5.15 8.83 -10.08
N ALA A 147 -5.25 7.90 -9.12
CA ALA A 147 -6.52 7.31 -8.70
C ALA A 147 -7.24 8.20 -7.67
N GLN A 148 -8.57 8.16 -7.70
CA GLN A 148 -9.43 8.77 -6.69
C GLN A 148 -9.95 7.70 -5.74
N VAL A 149 -9.81 7.94 -4.44
CA VAL A 149 -10.36 7.07 -3.39
C VAL A 149 -11.50 7.81 -2.69
N THR A 150 -12.67 7.20 -2.68
CA THR A 150 -13.87 7.70 -1.99
C THR A 150 -14.18 6.78 -0.80
N VAL A 151 -14.40 7.36 0.37
CA VAL A 151 -14.94 6.65 1.52
C VAL A 151 -16.44 6.49 1.30
N VAL A 152 -16.89 5.26 1.03
CA VAL A 152 -18.30 4.99 0.70
C VAL A 152 -19.15 4.93 1.97
N GLU A 153 -18.67 4.20 2.97
CA GLU A 153 -19.37 4.01 4.24
C GLU A 153 -18.38 3.96 5.41
N THR A 154 -18.80 4.49 6.56
CA THR A 154 -18.12 4.33 7.83
C THR A 154 -19.17 4.05 8.89
N ASP A 155 -19.21 2.83 9.40
CA ASP A 155 -20.14 2.39 10.44
C ASP A 155 -19.37 2.11 11.72
N ALA A 156 -19.43 3.04 12.67
CA ALA A 156 -18.77 2.89 13.96
C ALA A 156 -19.40 1.80 14.85
N ALA A 157 -20.69 1.48 14.65
CA ALA A 157 -21.37 0.45 15.42
C ALA A 157 -21.01 -0.95 14.91
N ALA A 158 -20.93 -1.13 13.59
CA ALA A 158 -20.41 -2.35 12.96
C ALA A 158 -18.87 -2.42 12.98
N GLN A 159 -18.21 -1.30 13.25
CA GLN A 159 -16.75 -1.12 13.16
C GLN A 159 -16.22 -1.47 11.76
N THR A 160 -16.90 -0.97 10.73
CA THR A 160 -16.56 -1.21 9.32
C THR A 160 -16.39 0.08 8.52
N LEU A 161 -15.53 0.02 7.50
CA LEU A 161 -15.17 1.08 6.58
C LEU A 161 -15.09 0.49 5.17
N SER A 162 -15.73 1.12 4.19
CA SER A 162 -15.60 0.72 2.79
C SER A 162 -15.11 1.86 1.91
N LEU A 163 -14.34 1.50 0.89
CA LEU A 163 -13.76 2.43 -0.07
C LEU A 163 -14.21 2.08 -1.49
N GLN A 164 -14.30 3.10 -2.34
CA GLN A 164 -14.32 2.95 -3.78
C GLN A 164 -13.04 3.57 -4.34
N VAL A 165 -12.37 2.85 -5.24
CA VAL A 165 -11.17 3.31 -5.95
C VAL A 165 -11.51 3.43 -7.42
N ASP A 166 -11.43 4.65 -7.94
CA ASP A 166 -11.68 4.98 -9.33
C ASP A 166 -10.37 5.35 -10.02
N TYR A 167 -10.08 4.67 -11.13
CA TYR A 167 -8.92 4.94 -11.98
C TYR A 167 -9.28 4.67 -13.45
N GLY A 168 -9.19 5.70 -14.30
CA GLY A 168 -9.59 5.57 -15.70
C GLY A 168 -11.06 5.17 -15.83
N ASP A 169 -11.32 4.02 -16.47
CA ASP A 169 -12.66 3.43 -16.62
C ASP A 169 -12.92 2.34 -15.56
N THR A 170 -11.93 2.00 -14.74
CA THR A 170 -12.02 1.01 -13.66
C THR A 170 -12.56 1.64 -12.38
N SER A 171 -13.53 0.97 -11.76
CA SER A 171 -14.07 1.30 -10.43
C SER A 171 -14.18 0.04 -9.59
N LEU A 172 -13.52 0.02 -8.44
CA LEU A 172 -13.48 -1.15 -7.54
C LEU A 172 -13.85 -0.76 -6.11
N GLN A 173 -14.72 -1.55 -5.50
CA GLN A 173 -15.12 -1.38 -4.11
C GLN A 173 -14.32 -2.32 -3.21
N PHE A 174 -13.79 -1.79 -2.13
CA PHE A 174 -13.07 -2.51 -1.08
C PHE A 174 -13.90 -2.45 0.19
N THR A 175 -14.36 -3.61 0.65
CA THR A 175 -15.10 -3.76 1.90
C THR A 175 -14.28 -4.62 2.88
N SER A 176 -14.84 -4.95 4.04
CA SER A 176 -14.25 -5.98 4.90
C SER A 176 -14.13 -7.32 4.20
N ASP A 177 -15.00 -7.61 3.25
CA ASP A 177 -14.83 -8.75 2.36
C ASP A 177 -14.16 -8.29 1.06
N LEU A 178 -12.94 -8.80 0.83
CA LEU A 178 -12.17 -8.51 -0.37
C LEU A 178 -12.45 -9.52 -1.49
N GLU A 179 -13.22 -10.58 -1.24
CA GLU A 179 -13.64 -11.54 -2.27
C GLU A 179 -14.45 -10.85 -3.38
N ASP A 180 -15.29 -9.87 -3.04
CA ASP A 180 -16.05 -9.10 -4.02
C ASP A 180 -15.13 -8.28 -4.95
N ALA A 181 -14.08 -7.66 -4.39
CA ALA A 181 -13.08 -6.93 -5.18
C ALA A 181 -12.29 -7.88 -6.10
N VAL A 182 -11.89 -9.05 -5.58
CA VAL A 182 -11.22 -10.09 -6.35
C VAL A 182 -12.11 -10.63 -7.48
N ALA A 183 -13.40 -10.86 -7.20
CA ALA A 183 -14.36 -11.36 -8.18
C ALA A 183 -14.64 -10.34 -9.29
N ALA A 184 -14.74 -9.05 -8.94
CA ALA A 184 -14.86 -7.98 -9.93
C ALA A 184 -13.65 -7.97 -10.89
N VAL A 185 -12.44 -8.09 -10.34
CA VAL A 185 -11.20 -8.21 -11.13
C VAL A 185 -11.17 -9.46 -12.01
N ALA A 186 -11.61 -10.60 -11.50
CA ALA A 186 -11.69 -11.85 -12.27
C ALA A 186 -12.69 -11.73 -13.45
N SER A 187 -13.80 -11.03 -13.24
CA SER A 187 -14.78 -10.75 -14.30
C SER A 187 -14.17 -9.93 -15.44
N GLU A 188 -13.35 -8.92 -15.12
CA GLU A 188 -12.61 -8.13 -16.12
C GLU A 188 -11.59 -8.96 -16.91
N ALA A 189 -11.10 -10.05 -16.32
CA ALA A 189 -10.11 -10.94 -16.93
C ALA A 189 -10.71 -12.04 -17.81
N GLU A 190 -12.03 -12.02 -18.06
CA GLU A 190 -12.79 -13.06 -18.77
C GLU A 190 -12.68 -14.49 -18.15
N GLY A 191 -12.56 -14.64 -16.82
CA GLY A 191 -12.61 -15.96 -16.17
C GLY A 191 -12.07 -16.04 -14.73
N GLU A 192 -12.06 -17.25 -14.14
CA GLU A 192 -11.39 -17.48 -12.85
C GLU A 192 -9.87 -17.31 -13.00
N LEU A 193 -9.28 -16.50 -12.13
CA LEU A 193 -7.85 -16.21 -12.16
C LEU A 193 -7.08 -17.19 -11.27
N PRO A 194 -6.08 -17.91 -11.82
CA PRO A 194 -5.21 -18.72 -10.98
C PRO A 194 -4.37 -17.84 -10.05
N LEU A 195 -4.03 -18.34 -8.87
CA LEU A 195 -3.05 -17.70 -7.99
C LEU A 195 -1.73 -17.48 -8.76
N GLY A 196 -1.13 -16.31 -8.59
CA GLY A 196 0.02 -15.83 -9.36
C GLY A 196 -0.33 -15.15 -10.69
N ALA A 197 -1.62 -14.98 -11.03
CA ALA A 197 -2.02 -14.29 -12.24
C ALA A 197 -1.74 -12.78 -12.17
N LEU A 198 -1.30 -12.25 -13.32
CA LEU A 198 -1.30 -10.83 -13.65
C LEU A 198 -2.39 -10.58 -14.68
N VAL A 199 -3.30 -9.66 -14.39
CA VAL A 199 -4.32 -9.18 -15.32
C VAL A 199 -4.07 -7.72 -15.64
N ALA A 200 -4.03 -7.38 -16.92
CA ALA A 200 -3.92 -6.00 -17.36
C ALA A 200 -5.29 -5.49 -17.83
N GLY A 201 -5.77 -4.42 -17.21
CA GLY A 201 -6.90 -3.63 -17.67
C GLY A 201 -6.54 -2.77 -18.88
N SER A 202 -7.55 -2.41 -19.67
CA SER A 202 -7.39 -1.60 -20.89
C SER A 202 -6.98 -0.15 -20.61
N ASP A 203 -7.18 0.33 -19.39
CA ASP A 203 -6.87 1.68 -18.90
C ASP A 203 -5.49 1.80 -18.22
N GLY A 204 -4.70 0.72 -18.23
CA GLY A 204 -3.40 0.66 -17.57
C GLY A 204 -3.46 0.08 -16.14
N THR A 205 -4.63 -0.38 -15.68
CA THR A 205 -4.72 -1.09 -14.41
C THR A 205 -4.02 -2.45 -14.47
N GLN A 206 -3.37 -2.87 -13.38
CA GLN A 206 -2.72 -4.18 -13.25
C GLN A 206 -3.14 -4.87 -11.96
N PHE A 207 -3.69 -6.08 -12.06
CA PHE A 207 -4.11 -6.86 -10.90
C PHE A 207 -3.22 -8.07 -10.68
N PHE A 208 -2.78 -8.26 -9.44
CA PHE A 208 -1.95 -9.37 -9.01
C PHE A 208 -2.66 -10.15 -7.90
N LEU A 209 -2.94 -11.41 -8.15
CA LEU A 209 -3.49 -12.33 -7.13
C LEU A 209 -2.35 -13.18 -6.60
N LEU A 210 -1.93 -12.98 -5.35
CA LEU A 210 -0.76 -13.65 -4.80
C LEU A 210 -1.14 -14.96 -4.11
N ASP A 211 -0.37 -16.02 -4.38
CA ASP A 211 -0.49 -17.27 -3.64
C ASP A 211 0.00 -17.10 -2.18
N PRO A 212 -0.73 -17.60 -1.16
CA PRO A 212 -0.25 -17.66 0.22
C PRO A 212 1.19 -18.20 0.37
N VAL A 213 1.61 -19.13 -0.50
CA VAL A 213 2.93 -19.78 -0.42
C VAL A 213 4.06 -18.91 -1.01
N GLN A 214 3.77 -18.05 -1.99
CA GLN A 214 4.79 -17.23 -2.67
C GLN A 214 5.16 -15.95 -1.91
N THR A 215 4.53 -15.70 -0.76
CA THR A 215 4.82 -14.57 0.13
C THR A 215 5.59 -14.99 1.39
N ALA A 216 5.96 -16.28 1.51
CA ALA A 216 6.89 -16.74 2.52
C ALA A 216 8.33 -16.23 2.20
N PRO A 217 9.11 -15.84 3.22
CA PRO A 217 10.48 -15.33 3.05
C PRO A 217 11.46 -16.37 2.47
#